data_AF-A0A2H5XC14-F1
#
_entry.id   AF-A0A2H5XC14-F1
#
_cell.length_a   1.000
_cell.length_b   1.000
_cell.length_c   1.000
_cell.angle_alpha   90.00
_cell.angle_beta   90.00
_cell.angle_gamma   90.00
#
_symmetry.space_group_name_H-M   'P 1'
#
loop_
_entity.id
_entity.type
_entity.pdbx_description
1 polymer ?
#
loop_
_entity_poly.entity_id
_entity_poly.type
_entity_poly.pdbx_seq_one_letter_code
_entity_poly.pdbx_strand_id
1 'polypeptide(L)'
;MLGRFAVRWQPEVVLVGMLVVYVLAGLAVHGCGGGGGGRPAPQQQIRSRQVTQATSQAFGRVLSQAIGVQGGRGFVSRLRKLTRQATCPQVTTNWTDFTQPPPDPWVITLDYGNGCTDEDGNFGKGSITMSISNPQVDAEGDLVSGTIGFQFNNFTMEGETHSGTLTVEVINALTANVSLDLTYQAEGCTEHLLFDGTIAFAADETFFTISGNGTYTSSVLGDLQLSYVMTNLRFTDGCDFPVGGTMNVTYDNTTELWSFPGTCGVGSVSVNGGAPQNVVLEDIPTCG
;
A
#
# COMPACT_ATOMS: atom_id res chain seq x y z
N MET A 1 -38.49 10.42 -7.80
CA MET A 1 -37.18 10.09 -8.40
C MET A 1 -36.11 10.43 -7.37
N LEU A 2 -35.76 9.46 -6.51
CA LEU A 2 -34.61 9.57 -5.63
C LEU A 2 -33.41 9.10 -6.46
N GLY A 3 -32.52 10.03 -6.82
CA GLY A 3 -31.28 9.70 -7.50
C GLY A 3 -30.50 8.72 -6.65
N ARG A 4 -30.34 7.50 -7.14
CA ARG A 4 -29.33 6.57 -6.62
C ARG A 4 -27.98 7.21 -6.93
N PHE A 5 -27.41 7.92 -5.95
CA PHE A 5 -25.98 8.10 -5.88
C PHE A 5 -25.41 6.70 -5.65
N ALA A 6 -25.13 6.00 -6.74
CA ALA A 6 -24.30 4.81 -6.70
C ALA A 6 -22.93 5.30 -6.26
N VAL A 7 -22.67 5.14 -4.96
CA VAL A 7 -21.39 5.36 -4.30
C VAL A 7 -20.36 4.59 -5.09
N ARG A 8 -19.44 5.30 -5.76
CA ARG A 8 -18.44 4.67 -6.62
C ARG A 8 -17.32 4.23 -5.71
N TRP A 9 -17.44 3.01 -5.22
CA TRP A 9 -16.33 2.31 -4.59
C TRP A 9 -15.19 2.19 -5.59
N GLN A 10 -14.20 3.07 -5.46
CA GLN A 10 -12.99 2.97 -6.24
C GLN A 10 -12.06 1.99 -5.51
N PRO A 11 -11.73 0.82 -6.08
CA PRO A 11 -10.75 -0.09 -5.49
C PRO A 11 -9.33 0.54 -5.39
N GLU A 12 -9.16 1.76 -5.91
CA GLU A 12 -8.10 2.72 -5.58
C GLU A 12 -7.95 2.92 -4.07
N VAL A 13 -9.03 2.77 -3.30
CA VAL A 13 -9.06 2.88 -1.84
C VAL A 13 -8.26 1.79 -1.12
N VAL A 14 -8.32 0.55 -1.59
CA VAL A 14 -7.55 -0.57 -1.02
C VAL A 14 -6.06 -0.39 -1.34
N LEU A 15 -5.80 0.10 -2.54
CA LEU A 15 -4.49 0.47 -3.07
C LEU A 15 -3.85 1.62 -2.28
N VAL A 16 -4.64 2.64 -2.01
CA VAL A 16 -4.28 3.78 -1.17
C VAL A 16 -4.09 3.33 0.27
N GLY A 17 -4.98 2.52 0.83
CA GLY A 17 -4.82 1.94 2.17
C GLY A 17 -3.51 1.17 2.32
N MET A 18 -3.13 0.40 1.31
CA MET A 18 -1.83 -0.28 1.26
C MET A 18 -0.64 0.67 1.14
N LEU A 19 -0.66 1.60 0.19
CA LEU A 19 0.39 2.62 0.01
C LEU A 19 0.60 3.44 1.28
N VAL A 20 -0.50 3.77 1.94
CA VAL A 20 -0.53 4.54 3.18
C VAL A 20 0.09 3.75 4.33
N VAL A 21 -0.35 2.52 4.56
CA VAL A 21 0.22 1.66 5.60
C VAL A 21 1.70 1.36 5.33
N TYR A 22 2.10 1.34 4.06
CA TYR A 22 3.49 1.16 3.66
C TYR A 22 4.34 2.42 3.91
N VAL A 23 3.79 3.60 3.64
CA VAL A 23 4.36 4.89 4.03
C VAL A 23 4.48 5.00 5.56
N LEU A 24 3.55 4.40 6.34
CA LEU A 24 3.67 4.33 7.80
C LEU A 24 4.86 3.49 8.27
N ALA A 25 5.12 2.36 7.62
CA ALA A 25 6.33 1.56 7.87
C ALA A 25 7.60 2.36 7.50
N GLY A 26 7.57 3.08 6.38
CA GLY A 26 8.71 3.85 5.89
C GLY A 26 8.99 5.18 6.61
N LEU A 27 8.00 5.74 7.32
CA LEU A 27 8.10 7.03 8.01
C LEU A 27 8.29 6.92 9.53
N ALA A 28 8.21 5.72 10.12
CA ALA A 28 8.50 5.49 11.54
C ALA A 28 10.00 5.60 11.91
N VAL A 29 10.80 6.41 11.19
CA VAL A 29 12.26 6.53 11.43
C VAL A 29 12.72 7.98 11.48
N HIS A 30 12.75 8.55 12.68
CA HIS A 30 13.86 9.40 13.13
C HIS A 30 14.37 8.86 14.47
N GLY A 31 15.61 8.35 14.49
CA GLY A 31 16.14 7.75 15.71
C GLY A 31 17.61 7.31 15.73
N CYS A 32 18.53 7.91 14.95
CA CYS A 32 19.95 7.87 15.32
C CYS A 32 20.74 9.10 14.82
N GLY A 33 20.48 10.24 15.45
CA GLY A 33 21.51 11.26 15.65
C GLY A 33 22.46 10.80 16.74
N GLY A 34 23.43 9.96 16.41
CA GLY A 34 24.58 9.67 17.26
C GLY A 34 25.73 10.62 16.91
N GLY A 35 26.00 11.59 17.78
CA GLY A 35 27.19 12.44 17.67
C GLY A 35 28.48 11.63 17.72
N GLY A 36 29.39 11.87 16.77
CA GLY A 36 30.73 11.29 16.77
C GLY A 36 31.44 11.59 15.46
N GLY A 37 32.25 12.65 15.44
CA GLY A 37 32.88 13.15 14.22
C GLY A 37 33.83 12.17 13.53
N GLY A 38 33.81 12.17 12.20
CA GLY A 38 34.88 11.58 11.41
C GLY A 38 34.47 11.09 10.02
N ARG A 39 34.28 12.02 9.06
CA ARG A 39 34.32 11.88 7.58
C ARG A 39 33.53 10.73 6.89
N PRO A 40 33.02 11.00 5.66
CA PRO A 40 32.06 10.11 5.00
C PRO A 40 32.77 8.88 4.41
N ALA A 41 32.26 7.68 4.72
CA ALA A 41 32.58 6.49 3.94
C ALA A 41 31.56 6.37 2.78
N PRO A 42 32.02 6.14 1.54
CA PRO A 42 31.19 6.15 0.35
C PRO A 42 30.55 4.77 0.07
N GLN A 43 29.32 4.81 -0.46
CA GLN A 43 28.73 3.79 -1.34
C GLN A 43 28.65 2.35 -0.79
N GLN A 44 27.67 2.09 0.07
CA GLN A 44 26.88 0.88 -0.05
C GLN A 44 25.44 1.33 -0.29
N GLN A 45 24.96 1.11 -1.51
CA GLN A 45 23.67 1.58 -1.99
C GLN A 45 22.57 0.74 -1.35
N ILE A 46 21.88 1.42 -0.43
CA ILE A 46 20.68 1.05 0.29
C ILE A 46 19.56 0.78 -0.73
N ARG A 47 19.23 -0.49 -0.98
CA ARG A 47 18.20 -0.92 -1.96
C ARG A 47 16.81 -1.11 -1.37
N SER A 48 16.66 -1.00 -0.05
CA SER A 48 15.48 -1.52 0.65
C SER A 48 14.17 -0.71 0.48
N ARG A 49 14.24 0.50 -0.11
CA ARG A 49 13.04 1.33 -0.44
C ARG A 49 12.56 1.13 -1.88
N GLN A 50 13.47 1.02 -2.85
CA GLN A 50 13.13 0.96 -4.29
C GLN A 50 12.26 -0.26 -4.63
N VAL A 51 12.34 -1.30 -3.81
CA VAL A 51 11.81 -2.63 -4.12
C VAL A 51 10.43 -2.85 -3.52
N THR A 52 10.16 -2.27 -2.36
CA THR A 52 8.78 -2.29 -1.88
C THR A 52 7.93 -1.22 -2.59
N GLN A 53 8.59 -0.18 -3.10
CA GLN A 53 8.05 0.63 -4.18
C GLN A 53 7.78 -0.22 -5.42
N ALA A 54 8.73 -1.03 -5.91
CA ALA A 54 8.48 -1.96 -7.03
C ALA A 54 7.37 -2.99 -6.75
N THR A 55 7.24 -3.50 -5.52
CA THR A 55 6.16 -4.42 -5.13
C THR A 55 4.82 -3.69 -5.11
N SER A 56 4.75 -2.48 -4.56
CA SER A 56 3.54 -1.65 -4.58
C SER A 56 3.21 -1.12 -5.98
N GLN A 57 4.21 -0.92 -6.84
CA GLN A 57 4.05 -0.63 -8.25
C GLN A 57 3.52 -1.87 -8.96
N ALA A 58 4.10 -3.06 -8.80
CA ALA A 58 3.64 -4.23 -9.53
C ALA A 58 2.28 -4.72 -9.02
N PHE A 59 2.09 -4.75 -7.70
CA PHE A 59 0.82 -5.05 -7.04
C PHE A 59 -0.22 -3.98 -7.35
N GLY A 60 0.15 -2.71 -7.19
CA GLY A 60 -0.70 -1.56 -7.43
C GLY A 60 -0.91 -1.22 -8.88
N ARG A 61 -0.08 -1.69 -9.82
CA ARG A 61 -0.26 -1.62 -11.27
C ARG A 61 -1.11 -2.76 -11.75
N VAL A 62 -0.92 -3.99 -11.30
CA VAL A 62 -1.86 -5.07 -11.65
C VAL A 62 -3.23 -4.76 -11.08
N LEU A 63 -3.30 -4.27 -9.84
CA LEU A 63 -4.55 -3.80 -9.26
C LEU A 63 -5.03 -2.53 -9.95
N SER A 64 -4.28 -1.44 -10.08
CA SER A 64 -4.74 -0.22 -10.79
C SER A 64 -4.95 -0.41 -12.30
N GLN A 65 -4.37 -1.40 -12.96
CA GLN A 65 -4.74 -1.76 -14.33
C GLN A 65 -5.99 -2.62 -14.33
N ALA A 66 -6.25 -3.41 -13.28
CA ALA A 66 -7.52 -4.08 -13.01
C ALA A 66 -8.61 -3.09 -12.52
N ILE A 67 -8.25 -1.96 -11.92
CA ILE A 67 -9.09 -1.13 -11.03
C ILE A 67 -9.19 0.34 -11.46
N GLY A 68 -8.22 0.85 -12.22
CA GLY A 68 -7.94 2.28 -12.35
C GLY A 68 -8.76 3.01 -13.40
N VAL A 69 -9.04 4.27 -13.06
CA VAL A 69 -9.93 5.30 -13.61
C VAL A 69 -9.94 5.51 -15.14
N GLN A 70 -9.00 4.97 -15.91
CA GLN A 70 -8.96 5.27 -17.35
C GLN A 70 -10.02 4.49 -18.15
N GLY A 71 -11.18 5.13 -18.35
CA GLY A 71 -12.06 4.84 -19.49
C GLY A 71 -13.42 4.21 -19.17
N GLY A 72 -13.94 4.33 -17.94
CA GLY A 72 -15.33 3.96 -17.63
C GLY A 72 -15.65 2.46 -17.77
N ARG A 73 -14.65 1.59 -17.60
CA ARG A 73 -14.83 0.13 -17.57
C ARG A 73 -14.67 -0.34 -16.14
N GLY A 74 -15.61 -1.13 -15.61
CA GLY A 74 -15.54 -1.61 -14.23
C GLY A 74 -14.40 -2.60 -13.96
N PHE A 75 -14.12 -2.84 -12.68
CA PHE A 75 -13.05 -3.70 -12.15
C PHE A 75 -12.94 -5.05 -12.90
N VAL A 76 -14.09 -5.70 -13.10
CA VAL A 76 -14.22 -6.99 -13.78
C VAL A 76 -13.69 -6.99 -15.22
N SER A 77 -14.00 -5.96 -15.99
CA SER A 77 -13.63 -5.86 -17.42
C SER A 77 -12.11 -5.76 -17.60
N ARG A 78 -11.47 -5.04 -16.68
CA ARG A 78 -10.03 -4.82 -16.65
C ARG A 78 -9.26 -6.03 -16.11
N LEU A 79 -9.73 -6.66 -15.04
CA LEU A 79 -9.16 -7.93 -14.57
C LEU A 79 -9.19 -9.00 -15.68
N ARG A 80 -10.31 -9.11 -16.42
CA ARG A 80 -10.43 -10.00 -17.58
C ARG A 80 -9.38 -9.71 -18.67
N LYS A 81 -8.95 -8.46 -18.83
CA LYS A 81 -7.89 -8.10 -19.78
C LYS A 81 -6.53 -8.61 -19.28
N LEU A 82 -6.21 -8.36 -18.01
CA LEU A 82 -4.95 -8.78 -17.40
C LEU A 82 -4.76 -10.29 -17.40
N THR A 83 -5.81 -11.05 -17.09
CA THR A 83 -5.75 -12.52 -17.10
C THR A 83 -5.53 -13.14 -18.48
N ARG A 84 -5.66 -12.34 -19.54
CA ARG A 84 -5.40 -12.73 -20.94
C ARG A 84 -4.03 -12.28 -21.45
N GLN A 85 -3.32 -11.43 -20.71
CA GLN A 85 -2.00 -10.95 -21.08
C GLN A 85 -0.94 -11.97 -20.64
N ALA A 86 -0.04 -12.32 -21.56
CA ALA A 86 1.13 -13.14 -21.25
C ALA A 86 2.26 -12.23 -20.74
N THR A 87 2.03 -11.60 -19.59
CA THR A 87 2.98 -10.71 -18.91
C THR A 87 3.49 -11.36 -17.62
N CYS A 88 4.62 -10.86 -17.12
CA CYS A 88 5.06 -11.13 -15.75
C CYS A 88 4.56 -9.98 -14.85
N PRO A 89 3.91 -10.25 -13.70
CA PRO A 89 3.48 -11.57 -13.22
C PRO A 89 2.31 -12.15 -14.01
N GLN A 90 2.15 -13.47 -13.93
CA GLN A 90 0.97 -14.15 -14.43
C GLN A 90 -0.22 -13.87 -13.50
N VAL A 91 -1.28 -13.27 -14.05
CA VAL A 91 -2.50 -12.96 -13.28
C VAL A 91 -3.56 -14.02 -13.56
N THR A 92 -4.05 -14.68 -12.51
CA THR A 92 -5.11 -15.69 -12.61
C THR A 92 -6.27 -15.36 -11.66
N THR A 93 -7.44 -15.90 -11.97
CA THR A 93 -8.66 -15.73 -11.17
C THR A 93 -9.50 -17.00 -11.22
N ASN A 94 -10.17 -17.36 -10.12
CA ASN A 94 -11.13 -18.47 -10.11
C ASN A 94 -12.48 -18.10 -10.72
N TRP A 95 -12.71 -16.83 -11.05
CA TRP A 95 -13.92 -16.37 -11.74
C TRP A 95 -13.76 -16.50 -13.25
N THR A 96 -14.19 -17.64 -13.80
CA THR A 96 -14.02 -17.98 -15.22
C THR A 96 -15.07 -17.37 -16.14
N ASP A 97 -16.29 -17.14 -15.62
CA ASP A 97 -17.40 -16.53 -16.36
C ASP A 97 -17.89 -15.25 -15.68
N PHE A 98 -17.32 -14.12 -16.09
CA PHE A 98 -17.68 -12.79 -15.61
C PHE A 98 -19.10 -12.31 -15.97
N THR A 99 -19.93 -13.14 -16.58
CA THR A 99 -21.38 -12.85 -16.74
C THR A 99 -22.23 -13.37 -15.58
N GLN A 100 -21.68 -14.28 -14.78
CA GLN A 100 -22.30 -14.79 -13.54
C GLN A 100 -21.81 -14.01 -12.33
N PRO A 101 -22.53 -14.04 -11.19
CA PRO A 101 -22.01 -13.48 -9.94
C PRO A 101 -20.62 -14.05 -9.61
N PRO A 102 -19.74 -13.25 -8.96
CA PRO A 102 -18.43 -13.72 -8.56
C PRO A 102 -18.53 -14.92 -7.62
N PRO A 103 -17.59 -15.89 -7.70
CA PRO A 103 -17.54 -16.99 -6.76
C PRO A 103 -17.22 -16.49 -5.34
N ASP A 104 -17.56 -17.27 -4.33
CA ASP A 104 -17.19 -16.99 -2.94
C ASP A 104 -16.41 -18.18 -2.35
N PRO A 105 -15.12 -18.01 -2.00
CA PRO A 105 -14.33 -16.78 -2.15
C PRO A 105 -13.94 -16.51 -3.61
N TRP A 106 -13.87 -15.23 -3.98
CA TRP A 106 -13.26 -14.80 -5.24
C TRP A 106 -11.75 -14.65 -5.05
N VAL A 107 -10.98 -15.48 -5.74
CA VAL A 107 -9.53 -15.57 -5.60
C VAL A 107 -8.85 -15.05 -6.85
N ILE A 108 -7.92 -14.12 -6.66
CA ILE A 108 -7.05 -13.55 -7.69
C ILE A 108 -5.60 -13.80 -7.27
N THR A 109 -4.79 -14.36 -8.16
CA THR A 109 -3.38 -14.67 -7.88
C THR A 109 -2.48 -13.95 -8.85
N LEU A 110 -1.45 -13.28 -8.31
CA LEU A 110 -0.32 -12.73 -9.05
C LEU A 110 0.85 -13.69 -8.85
N ASP A 111 1.26 -14.39 -9.90
CA ASP A 111 2.28 -15.43 -9.83
C ASP A 111 3.52 -15.05 -10.66
N TYR A 112 4.66 -14.88 -9.97
CA TYR A 112 5.97 -14.70 -10.58
C TYR A 112 6.70 -16.04 -10.78
N GLY A 113 6.10 -17.15 -10.35
CA GLY A 113 6.64 -18.50 -10.43
C GLY A 113 8.00 -18.61 -9.75
N ASN A 114 8.97 -19.16 -10.49
CA ASN A 114 10.35 -19.29 -10.01
C ASN A 114 11.18 -18.00 -10.14
N GLY A 115 10.61 -16.93 -10.68
CA GLY A 115 11.34 -15.72 -10.99
C GLY A 115 10.97 -15.17 -12.37
N CYS A 116 10.50 -13.93 -12.46
CA CYS A 116 10.40 -13.21 -13.73
C CYS A 116 10.52 -11.70 -13.51
N THR A 117 10.92 -11.00 -14.57
CA THR A 117 11.02 -9.53 -14.57
C THR A 117 9.72 -8.94 -15.10
N ASP A 118 9.14 -8.00 -14.34
CA ASP A 118 7.92 -7.29 -14.73
C ASP A 118 8.18 -6.26 -15.84
N GLU A 119 7.14 -5.52 -16.23
CA GLU A 119 7.23 -4.49 -17.27
C GLU A 119 8.08 -3.27 -16.87
N ASP A 120 8.36 -3.10 -15.57
CA ASP A 120 9.14 -2.00 -15.01
C ASP A 120 10.61 -2.38 -14.80
N GLY A 121 10.98 -3.63 -15.08
CA GLY A 121 12.34 -4.13 -14.96
C GLY A 121 12.65 -4.74 -13.59
N ASN A 122 11.64 -4.90 -12.72
CA ASN A 122 11.81 -5.47 -11.38
C ASN A 122 11.64 -6.99 -11.42
N PHE A 123 12.57 -7.70 -10.80
CA PHE A 123 12.57 -9.16 -10.69
C PHE A 123 11.78 -9.61 -9.46
N GLY A 124 10.66 -10.28 -9.68
CA GLY A 124 9.85 -10.91 -8.63
C GLY A 124 9.90 -12.44 -8.69
N LYS A 125 9.61 -13.11 -7.59
CA LYS A 125 9.46 -14.58 -7.44
C LYS A 125 8.36 -14.90 -6.42
N GLY A 126 7.75 -16.08 -6.53
CA GLY A 126 6.65 -16.49 -5.66
C GLY A 126 5.32 -15.87 -6.08
N SER A 127 4.35 -15.81 -5.18
CA SER A 127 3.02 -15.30 -5.54
C SER A 127 2.33 -14.52 -4.43
N ILE A 128 1.41 -13.65 -4.84
CA ILE A 128 0.49 -12.93 -3.97
C ILE A 128 -0.91 -13.38 -4.32
N THR A 129 -1.67 -13.82 -3.31
CA THR A 129 -3.07 -14.23 -3.46
C THR A 129 -3.96 -13.22 -2.76
N MET A 130 -4.90 -12.65 -3.51
CA MET A 130 -6.00 -11.86 -2.99
C MET A 130 -7.25 -12.73 -2.94
N SER A 131 -7.89 -12.81 -1.79
CA SER A 131 -9.17 -13.50 -1.59
C SER A 131 -10.23 -12.51 -1.15
N ILE A 132 -11.33 -12.42 -1.87
CA ILE A 132 -12.48 -11.58 -1.54
C ILE A 132 -13.60 -12.51 -1.08
N SER A 133 -13.96 -12.42 0.20
CA SER A 133 -15.06 -13.18 0.80
C SER A 133 -16.35 -12.37 0.74
N ASN A 134 -17.49 -13.03 0.52
CA ASN A 134 -18.80 -12.40 0.31
C ASN A 134 -18.77 -11.25 -0.72
N PRO A 135 -18.14 -11.42 -1.90
CA PRO A 135 -18.02 -10.34 -2.87
C PRO A 135 -19.41 -9.93 -3.38
N GLN A 136 -19.67 -8.63 -3.42
CA GLN A 136 -20.81 -8.06 -4.14
C GLN A 136 -20.27 -7.13 -5.21
N VAL A 137 -20.75 -7.29 -6.44
CA VAL A 137 -20.42 -6.40 -7.56
C VAL A 137 -21.69 -5.72 -8.07
N ASP A 138 -21.57 -4.47 -8.50
CA ASP A 138 -22.67 -3.76 -9.14
C ASP A 138 -22.84 -4.14 -10.64
N ALA A 139 -23.75 -3.46 -11.33
CA ALA A 139 -24.05 -3.74 -12.74
C ALA A 139 -22.89 -3.34 -13.67
N GLU A 140 -22.04 -2.42 -13.22
CA GLU A 140 -20.85 -1.93 -13.89
C GLU A 140 -19.66 -2.87 -13.67
N GLY A 141 -19.76 -3.78 -12.70
CA GLY A 141 -18.75 -4.77 -12.37
C GLY A 141 -17.73 -4.26 -11.36
N ASP A 142 -18.09 -3.28 -10.53
CA ASP A 142 -17.28 -2.74 -9.45
C ASP A 142 -17.62 -3.42 -8.12
N LEU A 143 -16.60 -3.68 -7.29
CA LEU A 143 -16.77 -4.34 -6.00
C LEU A 143 -17.38 -3.36 -4.98
N VAL A 144 -18.59 -3.64 -4.49
CA VAL A 144 -19.35 -2.77 -3.57
C VAL A 144 -19.37 -3.26 -2.12
N SER A 145 -19.07 -4.53 -1.88
CA SER A 145 -18.82 -5.06 -0.53
C SER A 145 -18.02 -6.35 -0.57
N GLY A 146 -17.38 -6.67 0.55
CA GLY A 146 -16.64 -7.91 0.76
C GLY A 146 -15.55 -7.72 1.80
N THR A 147 -14.95 -8.83 2.19
CA THR A 147 -13.74 -8.84 3.01
C THR A 147 -12.57 -9.25 2.13
N ILE A 148 -11.61 -8.36 1.95
CA ILE A 148 -10.45 -8.57 1.08
C ILE A 148 -9.29 -9.00 1.97
N GLY A 149 -8.78 -10.21 1.75
CA GLY A 149 -7.61 -10.77 2.39
C GLY A 149 -6.45 -10.90 1.40
N PHE A 150 -5.23 -10.67 1.87
CA PHE A 150 -4.02 -10.88 1.10
C PHE A 150 -3.12 -11.91 1.78
N GLN A 151 -2.53 -12.77 0.96
CA GLN A 151 -1.56 -13.77 1.39
C GLN A 151 -0.36 -13.78 0.46
N PHE A 152 0.84 -13.80 1.05
CA PHE A 152 2.10 -13.88 0.34
C PHE A 152 2.66 -15.31 0.44
N ASN A 153 2.96 -15.92 -0.71
CA ASN A 153 3.46 -17.28 -0.81
C ASN A 153 4.88 -17.28 -1.34
N ASN A 154 5.87 -17.30 -0.43
CA ASN A 154 7.30 -17.17 -0.75
C ASN A 154 7.57 -15.98 -1.69
N PHE A 155 6.80 -14.91 -1.53
CA PHE A 155 6.88 -13.77 -2.43
C PHE A 155 8.14 -12.97 -2.11
N THR A 156 8.95 -12.78 -3.14
CA THR A 156 10.12 -11.93 -3.09
C THR A 156 10.16 -11.00 -4.27
N MET A 157 10.58 -9.75 -4.06
CA MET A 157 10.87 -8.78 -5.12
C MET A 157 12.29 -8.28 -4.90
N GLU A 158 13.12 -8.26 -5.94
CA GLU A 158 14.52 -7.78 -5.89
C GLU A 158 15.36 -8.32 -4.71
N GLY A 159 15.09 -9.55 -4.26
CA GLY A 159 15.80 -10.21 -3.15
C GLY A 159 15.20 -9.98 -1.76
N GLU A 160 14.12 -9.21 -1.65
CA GLU A 160 13.41 -8.91 -0.40
C GLU A 160 12.23 -9.84 -0.22
N THR A 161 11.97 -10.30 1.00
CA THR A 161 10.88 -11.23 1.30
C THR A 161 9.75 -10.50 2.02
N HIS A 162 8.53 -10.68 1.55
CA HIS A 162 7.33 -10.17 2.19
C HIS A 162 6.46 -11.32 2.67
N SER A 163 5.91 -11.18 3.87
CA SER A 163 4.97 -12.15 4.43
C SER A 163 3.96 -11.47 5.34
N GLY A 164 2.88 -12.18 5.66
CA GLY A 164 1.82 -11.70 6.54
C GLY A 164 0.48 -11.58 5.83
N THR A 165 -0.40 -10.77 6.39
CA THR A 165 -1.79 -10.60 5.96
C THR A 165 -2.21 -9.13 6.00
N LEU A 166 -2.97 -8.72 4.99
CA LEU A 166 -3.81 -7.53 5.05
C LEU A 166 -5.26 -7.98 4.95
N THR A 167 -6.10 -7.43 5.82
CA THR A 167 -7.55 -7.57 5.75
C THR A 167 -8.21 -6.20 5.62
N VAL A 168 -9.08 -6.04 4.64
CA VAL A 168 -9.95 -4.87 4.50
C VAL A 168 -11.40 -5.33 4.56
N GLU A 169 -12.12 -4.86 5.57
CA GLU A 169 -13.54 -5.15 5.76
C GLU A 169 -14.37 -3.90 5.41
N VAL A 170 -15.18 -4.02 4.36
CA VAL A 170 -16.06 -2.93 3.95
C VAL A 170 -17.30 -2.91 4.87
N ILE A 171 -17.41 -1.87 5.71
CA ILE A 171 -18.53 -1.73 6.66
C ILE A 171 -19.75 -1.11 5.95
N ASN A 172 -19.53 0.00 5.25
CA ASN A 172 -20.56 0.75 4.53
C ASN A 172 -19.91 1.65 3.49
N ALA A 173 -20.72 2.31 2.65
CA ALA A 173 -20.34 3.23 1.57
C ALA A 173 -19.18 4.20 1.88
N LEU A 174 -19.04 4.65 3.12
CA LEU A 174 -18.08 5.67 3.52
C LEU A 174 -17.05 5.16 4.54
N THR A 175 -17.04 3.86 4.87
CA THR A 175 -16.18 3.35 5.93
C THR A 175 -15.74 1.91 5.70
N ALA A 176 -14.45 1.65 5.88
CA ALA A 176 -13.85 0.31 5.90
C ALA A 176 -12.92 0.15 7.10
N ASN A 177 -12.91 -1.04 7.72
CA ASN A 177 -11.86 -1.42 8.66
C ASN A 177 -10.67 -2.00 7.92
N VAL A 178 -9.48 -1.75 8.45
CA VAL A 178 -8.22 -2.27 7.93
C VAL A 178 -7.47 -2.92 9.07
N SER A 179 -7.00 -4.13 8.86
CA SER A 179 -6.11 -4.85 9.77
C SER A 179 -4.92 -5.37 9.00
N LEU A 180 -3.72 -5.19 9.55
CA LEU A 180 -2.45 -5.50 8.93
C LEU A 180 -1.58 -6.25 9.91
N ASP A 181 -0.94 -7.30 9.40
CA ASP A 181 0.20 -7.96 9.99
C ASP A 181 1.17 -8.22 8.85
N LEU A 182 2.18 -7.37 8.66
CA LEU A 182 3.16 -7.51 7.59
C LEU A 182 4.57 -7.60 8.13
N THR A 183 5.29 -8.64 7.70
CA THR A 183 6.73 -8.78 7.92
C THR A 183 7.47 -8.52 6.61
N TYR A 184 8.48 -7.68 6.71
CA TYR A 184 9.41 -7.32 5.66
C TYR A 184 10.81 -7.78 6.04
N GLN A 185 11.51 -8.41 5.10
CA GLN A 185 12.89 -8.87 5.32
C GLN A 185 13.78 -8.56 4.12
N ALA A 186 14.87 -7.84 4.36
CA ALA A 186 15.88 -7.49 3.36
C ALA A 186 17.27 -7.42 4.02
N GLU A 187 18.29 -8.01 3.38
CA GLU A 187 19.72 -7.85 3.74
C GLU A 187 20.07 -7.96 5.25
N GLY A 188 19.36 -8.80 6.00
CA GLY A 188 19.58 -9.00 7.45
C GLY A 188 18.76 -8.08 8.36
N CYS A 189 17.99 -7.17 7.78
CA CYS A 189 16.99 -6.36 8.46
C CYS A 189 15.64 -7.07 8.40
N THR A 190 14.94 -7.09 9.53
CA THR A 190 13.57 -7.57 9.62
C THR A 190 12.75 -6.51 10.29
N GLU A 191 11.66 -6.14 9.63
CA GLU A 191 10.68 -5.18 10.10
C GLU A 191 9.32 -5.86 10.14
N HIS A 192 8.52 -5.52 11.14
CA HIS A 192 7.21 -6.09 11.35
C HIS A 192 6.24 -4.98 11.71
N LEU A 193 5.14 -4.87 10.97
CA LEU A 193 4.09 -3.90 11.21
C LEU A 193 2.78 -4.62 11.53
N LEU A 194 2.29 -4.37 12.73
CA LEU A 194 0.91 -4.64 13.13
C LEU A 194 0.14 -3.32 13.07
N PHE A 195 -1.01 -3.29 12.42
CA PHE A 195 -1.83 -2.09 12.36
C PHE A 195 -3.31 -2.43 12.29
N ASP A 196 -4.12 -1.77 13.11
CA ASP A 196 -5.57 -1.81 13.04
C ASP A 196 -6.11 -0.38 12.93
N GLY A 197 -7.00 -0.18 11.97
CA GLY A 197 -7.52 1.14 11.68
C GLY A 197 -8.81 1.15 10.87
N THR A 198 -9.18 2.36 10.48
CA THR A 198 -10.39 2.67 9.73
C THR A 198 -10.04 3.62 8.61
N ILE A 199 -10.59 3.38 7.43
CA ILE A 199 -10.63 4.32 6.33
C ILE A 199 -12.02 4.94 6.29
N ALA A 200 -12.10 6.27 6.31
CA ALA A 200 -13.34 7.04 6.20
C ALA A 200 -13.30 7.93 4.96
N PHE A 201 -14.35 7.92 4.15
CA PHE A 201 -14.46 8.72 2.92
C PHE A 201 -15.31 9.97 3.14
N ALA A 202 -14.94 11.05 2.44
CA ALA A 202 -15.85 12.16 2.22
C ALA A 202 -17.00 11.72 1.31
N ALA A 203 -18.16 12.35 1.44
CA ALA A 203 -19.35 12.03 0.64
C ALA A 203 -19.18 12.29 -0.86
N ASP A 204 -18.18 13.09 -1.26
CA ASP A 204 -17.81 13.32 -2.65
C ASP A 204 -16.71 12.36 -3.15
N GLU A 205 -16.25 11.44 -2.30
CA GLU A 205 -15.26 10.38 -2.58
C GLU A 205 -13.88 10.90 -3.05
N THR A 206 -13.66 12.21 -3.06
CA THR A 206 -12.39 12.81 -3.50
C THR A 206 -11.31 12.77 -2.42
N PHE A 207 -11.74 12.52 -1.19
CA PHE A 207 -10.96 12.69 0.02
C PHE A 207 -11.24 11.52 0.97
N PHE A 208 -10.21 11.08 1.67
CA PHE A 208 -10.32 10.02 2.65
C PHE A 208 -9.38 10.31 3.82
N THR A 209 -9.76 9.75 4.97
CA THR A 209 -8.97 9.75 6.19
C THR A 209 -8.68 8.31 6.57
N ILE A 210 -7.42 8.00 6.88
CA ILE A 210 -7.02 6.72 7.46
C ILE A 210 -6.56 7.00 8.87
N SER A 211 -7.17 6.35 9.85
CA SER A 211 -6.74 6.46 11.25
C SER A 211 -6.67 5.11 11.90
N GLY A 212 -5.69 4.91 12.77
CA GLY A 212 -5.50 3.62 13.43
C GLY A 212 -4.33 3.64 14.39
N ASN A 213 -4.11 2.50 15.03
CA ASN A 213 -2.98 2.29 15.91
C ASN A 213 -2.28 0.99 15.53
N GLY A 214 -1.01 0.88 15.89
CA GLY A 214 -0.22 -0.27 15.51
C GLY A 214 1.05 -0.40 16.33
N THR A 215 1.77 -1.47 16.04
CA THR A 215 3.13 -1.69 16.52
C THR A 215 4.03 -1.86 15.31
N TYR A 216 5.10 -1.08 15.25
CA TYR A 216 6.18 -1.29 14.30
C TYR A 216 7.38 -1.82 15.07
N THR A 217 7.92 -2.93 14.62
CA THR A 217 9.10 -3.55 15.21
C THR A 217 10.18 -3.57 14.16
N SER A 218 11.38 -3.09 14.49
CA SER A 218 12.55 -3.31 13.65
C SER A 218 13.75 -3.76 14.47
N SER A 219 14.66 -4.48 13.81
CA SER A 219 15.93 -4.88 14.42
C SER A 219 16.79 -3.71 14.94
N VAL A 220 16.54 -2.48 14.47
CA VAL A 220 17.32 -1.28 14.81
C VAL A 220 16.61 -0.41 15.85
N LEU A 221 15.29 -0.27 15.77
CA LEU A 221 14.51 0.63 16.63
C LEU A 221 13.82 -0.08 17.80
N GLY A 222 13.74 -1.42 17.77
CA GLY A 222 12.89 -2.18 18.67
C GLY A 222 11.41 -1.95 18.37
N ASP A 223 10.58 -2.11 19.39
CA ASP A 223 9.12 -2.04 19.26
C ASP A 223 8.64 -0.61 19.51
N LEU A 224 7.96 -0.03 18.53
CA LEU A 224 7.34 1.29 18.59
C LEU A 224 5.81 1.14 18.56
N GLN A 225 5.15 1.68 19.58
CA GLN A 225 3.70 1.82 19.58
C GLN A 225 3.32 3.09 18.85
N LEU A 226 2.45 2.97 17.85
CA LEU A 226 2.16 4.03 16.90
C LEU A 226 0.67 4.34 16.85
N SER A 227 0.36 5.61 16.69
CA SER A 227 -0.96 6.11 16.34
C SER A 227 -0.86 6.98 15.11
N TYR A 228 -1.82 6.83 14.20
CA TYR A 228 -1.76 7.46 12.88
C TYR A 228 -3.08 8.12 12.53
N VAL A 229 -2.98 9.29 11.91
CA VAL A 229 -4.08 9.96 11.21
C VAL A 229 -3.56 10.52 9.91
N MET A 230 -4.06 10.02 8.80
CA MET A 230 -3.71 10.46 7.45
C MET A 230 -4.93 11.03 6.78
N THR A 231 -4.76 12.17 6.14
CA THR A 231 -5.88 12.93 5.58
C THR A 231 -5.51 13.35 4.17
N ASN A 232 -6.37 12.98 3.22
CA ASN A 232 -6.32 13.42 1.84
C ASN A 232 -4.99 13.14 1.15
N LEU A 233 -4.41 11.95 1.42
CA LEU A 233 -3.18 11.56 0.76
C LEU A 233 -3.43 11.38 -0.74
N ARG A 234 -2.55 11.95 -1.55
CA ARG A 234 -2.65 11.90 -3.02
C ARG A 234 -1.39 11.32 -3.61
N PHE A 235 -1.55 10.52 -4.65
CA PHE A 235 -0.48 9.92 -5.42
C PHE A 235 -0.66 10.29 -6.90
N THR A 236 0.42 10.25 -7.67
CA THR A 236 0.39 10.50 -9.11
C THR A 236 1.11 9.39 -9.84
N ASP A 237 0.71 9.10 -11.07
CA ASP A 237 1.38 8.13 -11.93
C ASP A 237 2.88 8.43 -12.01
N GLY A 238 3.71 7.40 -11.83
CA GLY A 238 5.17 7.51 -11.84
C GLY A 238 5.77 8.16 -10.59
N CYS A 239 4.98 8.34 -9.52
CA CYS A 239 5.48 8.74 -8.22
C CYS A 239 5.09 7.74 -7.13
N ASP A 240 6.09 7.21 -6.44
CA ASP A 240 5.92 6.21 -5.39
C ASP A 240 5.64 6.80 -4.01
N PHE A 241 5.65 8.13 -3.92
CA PHE A 241 5.46 8.86 -2.69
C PHE A 241 4.18 9.70 -2.73
N PRO A 242 3.58 10.00 -1.56
CA PRO A 242 2.48 10.94 -1.53
C PRO A 242 2.94 12.31 -2.06
N VAL A 243 2.19 12.85 -3.00
CA VAL A 243 2.34 14.20 -3.55
C VAL A 243 1.30 15.17 -2.96
N GLY A 244 0.53 14.74 -1.99
CA GLY A 244 -0.48 15.58 -1.36
C GLY A 244 -1.02 15.00 -0.07
N GLY A 245 -1.67 15.86 0.70
CA GLY A 245 -2.28 15.49 1.97
C GLY A 245 -1.36 15.68 3.17
N THR A 246 -1.80 15.14 4.29
CA THR A 246 -1.08 15.21 5.56
C THR A 246 -1.08 13.85 6.25
N MET A 247 -0.05 13.59 7.03
CA MET A 247 0.04 12.44 7.91
C MET A 247 0.49 12.91 9.28
N ASN A 248 -0.21 12.48 10.31
CA ASN A 248 0.16 12.70 11.69
C ASN A 248 0.49 11.34 12.31
N VAL A 249 1.70 11.21 12.85
CA VAL A 249 2.21 10.00 13.48
C VAL A 249 2.57 10.31 14.92
N THR A 250 2.10 9.51 15.87
CA THR A 250 2.50 9.62 17.27
C THR A 250 3.11 8.33 17.77
N TYR A 251 4.29 8.42 18.38
CA TYR A 251 5.01 7.32 19.03
C TYR A 251 5.89 7.87 20.15
N ASP A 252 6.03 7.15 21.27
CA ASP A 252 6.94 7.51 22.37
C ASP A 252 6.91 8.99 22.82
N ASN A 253 5.70 9.56 22.93
CA ASN A 253 5.45 10.99 23.22
C ASN A 253 6.00 11.99 22.17
N THR A 254 6.41 11.48 21.02
CA THR A 254 6.79 12.24 19.84
C THR A 254 5.61 12.25 18.87
N THR A 255 5.26 13.43 18.38
CA THR A 255 4.27 13.61 17.32
C THR A 255 4.95 14.22 16.10
N GLU A 256 4.87 13.54 14.97
CA GLU A 256 5.35 14.02 13.69
C GLU A 256 4.17 14.38 12.78
N LEU A 257 4.13 15.64 12.35
CA LEU A 257 3.19 16.11 11.35
C LEU A 257 3.90 16.25 10.00
N TRP A 258 3.57 15.36 9.08
CA TRP A 258 4.01 15.35 7.70
C TRP A 258 2.99 16.03 6.79
N SER A 259 3.49 16.82 5.85
CA SER A 259 2.71 17.43 4.77
C SER A 259 3.41 17.20 3.43
N PHE A 260 2.63 16.90 2.40
CA PHE A 260 3.17 16.56 1.07
C PHE A 260 2.81 17.69 0.09
N PRO A 261 3.78 18.51 -0.35
CA PRO A 261 3.52 19.81 -0.97
C PRO A 261 3.17 19.76 -2.47
N GLY A 262 3.08 18.59 -3.10
CA GLY A 262 2.88 18.47 -4.56
C GLY A 262 4.07 17.88 -5.30
N THR A 263 5.25 17.88 -4.69
CA THR A 263 6.48 17.36 -5.31
C THR A 263 6.68 15.90 -4.93
N CYS A 264 6.88 15.05 -5.94
CA CYS A 264 7.21 13.64 -5.72
C CYS A 264 8.47 13.49 -4.87
N GLY A 265 8.45 12.54 -3.93
CA GLY A 265 9.61 12.22 -3.11
C GLY A 265 9.98 13.28 -2.07
N VAL A 266 9.13 14.29 -1.83
CA VAL A 266 9.41 15.34 -0.83
C VAL A 266 8.26 15.42 0.17
N GLY A 267 8.61 15.29 1.46
CA GLY A 267 7.72 15.59 2.59
C GLY A 267 8.24 16.78 3.38
N SER A 268 7.34 17.49 4.05
CA SER A 268 7.70 18.50 5.07
C SER A 268 7.20 18.02 6.42
N VAL A 269 8.13 17.77 7.35
CA VAL A 269 7.85 17.19 8.68
C VAL A 269 8.07 18.22 9.78
N SER A 270 7.12 18.31 10.71
CA SER A 270 7.24 19.04 11.98
C SER A 270 7.19 18.04 13.12
N VAL A 271 8.24 18.03 13.96
CA VAL A 271 8.31 17.16 15.14
C VAL A 271 7.94 17.97 16.37
N ASN A 272 6.96 17.48 17.15
CA ASN A 272 6.46 18.10 18.38
C ASN A 272 6.09 19.59 18.23
N GLY A 273 5.55 19.97 17.07
CA GLY A 273 5.19 21.36 16.75
C GLY A 273 6.39 22.27 16.45
N GLY A 274 7.59 21.71 16.28
CA GLY A 274 8.78 22.42 15.86
C GLY A 274 8.67 22.97 14.42
N ALA A 275 9.67 23.78 14.01
CA ALA A 275 9.71 24.31 12.66
C ALA A 275 9.76 23.17 11.61
N PRO A 276 8.93 23.21 10.56
CA PRO A 276 8.93 22.17 9.53
C PRO A 276 10.28 22.07 8.81
N GLN A 277 10.69 20.85 8.50
CA GLN A 277 11.87 20.54 7.72
C GLN A 277 11.47 19.75 6.48
N ASN A 278 12.05 20.10 5.33
CA ASN A 278 11.84 19.32 4.12
C ASN A 278 12.76 18.11 4.14
N VAL A 279 12.17 16.96 3.86
CA VAL A 279 12.83 15.66 3.80
C VAL A 279 12.62 15.10 2.41
N VAL A 280 13.72 14.72 1.77
CA VAL A 280 13.67 13.90 0.57
C VAL A 280 13.40 12.46 1.03
N LEU A 281 12.23 11.94 0.68
CA LEU A 281 11.72 10.65 1.16
C LEU A 281 12.55 9.46 0.65
N GLU A 282 13.25 9.66 -0.48
CA GLU A 282 14.23 8.73 -1.05
C GLU A 282 15.51 8.65 -0.20
N ASP A 283 15.87 9.74 0.49
CA ASP A 283 17.12 9.87 1.24
C ASP A 283 16.99 9.41 2.71
N ILE A 284 15.78 9.09 3.18
CA ILE A 284 15.59 8.60 4.54
C ILE A 284 16.26 7.22 4.64
N PRO A 285 17.29 7.06 5.51
CA PRO A 285 17.99 5.80 5.64
C PRO A 285 17.01 4.69 5.98
N THR A 286 17.15 3.55 5.32
CA THR A 286 16.59 2.31 5.84
C THR A 286 17.64 1.53 6.59
N CYS A 287 17.19 0.55 7.36
CA CYS A 287 18.00 -0.17 8.32
C CYS A 287 19.42 -0.50 7.80
N GLY A 288 20.40 0.10 8.47
CA GLY A 288 21.80 -0.34 8.57
C GLY A 288 22.66 -0.27 7.33
#